data_AF-A0A1B9P353-F1
#
_entry.id   AF-A0A1B9P353-F1
#
_cell.length_a   1.000
_cell.length_b   1.000
_cell.length_c   1.000
_cell.angle_alpha   90.00
_cell.angle_beta   90.00
_cell.angle_gamma   90.00
#
_symmetry.space_group_name_H-M   'P 1'
#
loop_
_entity.id
_entity.type
_entity.pdbx_description
1 polymer ?
#
loop_
_entity_poly.entity_id
_entity_poly.type
_entity_poly.pdbx_seq_one_letter_code
_entity_poly.pdbx_strand_id
1 'polypeptide(L)'
;MMSSKDQIIKLKEELYSADVIYAWDYEGAGLRYNNLFNWGYSVFIGLLILLFLWSVSEDITLNSYSFWAIFTFLTMMVLISRYLFTPDKHRCYHLTPIGIHYTEQDMIPEVAYKIARGFAWVGIVVCIIVAFMFGPLAFVGAGAFALMSFGMTNFQSTIQEHEVFFSDRPILFNLVNDTMFRVDSYIAPGYCCRRDFYVPSLEQKKQIITAIQNSKKNIEYVELAKLNDMFKHPIFIQD
;
A
#
# COMPACT_ATOMS: atom_id res chain seq x y z
N MET A 1 6.02 37.63 10.10
CA MET A 1 6.30 36.73 8.97
C MET A 1 5.86 35.34 9.42
N MET A 2 4.86 34.75 8.76
CA MET A 2 4.29 33.45 9.16
C MET A 2 5.27 32.33 8.78
N SER A 3 5.51 31.37 9.67
CA SER A 3 6.46 30.28 9.41
C SER A 3 5.92 29.36 8.30
N SER A 4 6.82 28.76 7.52
CA SER A 4 6.45 27.78 6.47
C SER A 4 5.59 26.63 7.01
N LYS A 5 5.76 26.24 8.28
CA LYS A 5 4.93 25.21 8.93
C LYS A 5 3.50 25.67 9.19
N ASP A 6 3.32 26.91 9.62
CA ASP A 6 2.00 27.48 9.92
C ASP A 6 1.17 27.63 8.64
N GLN A 7 1.83 27.88 7.50
CA GLN A 7 1.19 27.92 6.19
C GLN A 7 0.62 26.55 5.79
N ILE A 8 1.33 25.45 6.09
CA ILE A 8 0.85 24.08 5.81
C ILE A 8 -0.38 23.76 6.62
N ILE A 9 -0.32 24.04 7.93
CA ILE A 9 -1.41 23.73 8.86
C ILE A 9 -2.67 24.47 8.40
N LYS A 10 -2.52 25.74 8.06
CA LYS A 10 -3.63 26.54 7.52
C LYS A 10 -4.16 25.98 6.20
N LEU A 11 -3.29 25.58 5.26
CA LEU A 11 -3.70 24.97 3.99
C LEU A 11 -4.43 23.64 4.21
N LYS A 12 -3.98 22.82 5.17
CA LYS A 12 -4.65 21.59 5.57
C LYS A 12 -6.05 21.90 6.11
N GLU A 13 -6.16 22.82 7.07
CA GLU A 13 -7.45 23.24 7.63
C GLU A 13 -8.39 23.77 6.52
N GLU A 14 -7.88 24.60 5.62
CA GLU A 14 -8.63 25.09 4.45
C GLU A 14 -9.09 23.94 3.56
N LEU A 15 -8.24 22.94 3.28
CA LEU A 15 -8.58 21.77 2.46
C LEU A 15 -9.69 20.94 3.10
N TYR A 16 -9.64 20.67 4.41
CA TYR A 16 -10.66 19.88 5.11
C TYR A 16 -11.95 20.66 5.38
N SER A 17 -11.90 22.00 5.41
CA SER A 17 -13.08 22.86 5.58
C SER A 17 -13.78 23.20 4.26
N ALA A 18 -13.11 23.00 3.12
CA ALA A 18 -13.66 23.32 1.81
C ALA A 18 -14.78 22.35 1.40
N ASP A 19 -15.76 22.87 0.67
CA ASP A 19 -16.87 22.05 0.16
C ASP A 19 -16.37 20.95 -0.79
N VAL A 20 -16.81 19.73 -0.54
CA VAL A 20 -16.47 18.57 -1.36
C VAL A 20 -17.25 18.63 -2.67
N ILE A 21 -16.53 18.78 -3.78
CA ILE A 21 -17.08 18.81 -5.14
C ILE A 21 -17.52 17.41 -5.57
N TYR A 22 -16.70 16.41 -5.25
CA TYR A 22 -16.95 15.02 -5.64
C TYR A 22 -16.25 14.08 -4.64
N ALA A 23 -16.91 13.00 -4.27
CA ALA A 23 -16.34 11.98 -3.40
C ALA A 23 -16.48 10.60 -4.05
N TRP A 24 -15.47 9.74 -3.86
CA TRP A 24 -15.51 8.37 -4.34
C TRP A 24 -14.67 7.44 -3.49
N ASP A 25 -15.11 6.18 -3.43
CA ASP A 25 -14.38 5.13 -2.74
C ASP A 25 -13.74 4.17 -3.74
N TYR A 26 -12.59 3.63 -3.37
CA TYR A 26 -11.89 2.62 -4.12
C TYR A 26 -11.38 1.52 -3.20
N GLU A 27 -11.67 0.28 -3.56
CA GLU A 27 -11.18 -0.92 -2.88
C GLU A 27 -10.28 -1.70 -3.83
N GLY A 28 -9.03 -1.94 -3.42
CA GLY A 28 -8.15 -2.85 -4.14
C GLY A 28 -6.66 -2.56 -3.99
N ALA A 29 -5.87 -3.34 -4.73
CA ALA A 29 -4.40 -3.26 -4.75
C ALA A 29 -3.85 -2.05 -5.54
N GLY A 30 -4.71 -1.15 -6.05
CA GLY A 30 -4.33 0.00 -6.87
C GLY A 30 -4.27 -0.34 -8.37
N LEU A 31 -3.07 -0.39 -8.95
CA LEU A 31 -2.90 -0.69 -10.39
C LEU A 31 -3.48 -2.07 -10.74
N ARG A 32 -4.07 -2.18 -11.94
CA ARG A 32 -4.74 -3.41 -12.42
C ARG A 32 -3.89 -4.68 -12.29
N TYR A 33 -2.58 -4.58 -12.54
CA TYR A 33 -1.65 -5.71 -12.47
C TYR A 33 -1.01 -5.91 -11.08
N ASN A 34 -1.21 -4.98 -10.14
CA ASN A 34 -0.56 -5.05 -8.84
C ASN A 34 -1.04 -6.26 -8.03
N ASN A 35 -2.34 -6.58 -8.11
CA ASN A 35 -2.88 -7.78 -7.49
C ASN A 35 -2.22 -9.06 -8.04
N LEU A 36 -2.08 -9.17 -9.37
CA LEU A 36 -1.43 -10.31 -10.01
C LEU A 36 0.05 -10.41 -9.63
N PHE A 37 0.75 -9.27 -9.57
CA PHE A 37 2.13 -9.19 -9.14
C PHE A 37 2.30 -9.64 -7.68
N ASN A 38 1.45 -9.16 -6.77
CA ASN A 38 1.48 -9.54 -5.35
C ASN A 38 1.26 -11.04 -5.15
N TRP A 39 0.31 -11.63 -5.90
CA TRP A 39 0.10 -13.07 -5.93
C TRP A 39 1.30 -13.82 -6.51
N GLY A 40 1.80 -13.38 -7.67
CA GLY A 40 2.94 -13.98 -8.34
C GLY A 40 4.18 -13.99 -7.46
N TYR A 41 4.50 -12.86 -6.82
CA TYR A 41 5.61 -12.72 -5.89
C TYR A 41 5.47 -13.65 -4.67
N SER A 42 4.29 -13.68 -4.04
CA SER A 42 4.05 -14.51 -2.86
C SER A 42 4.17 -16.01 -3.19
N VAL A 43 3.56 -16.46 -4.30
CA VAL A 43 3.63 -17.85 -4.76
C VAL A 43 5.06 -18.21 -5.17
N PHE A 44 5.75 -17.32 -5.87
CA PHE A 44 7.13 -17.54 -6.33
C PHE A 44 8.08 -17.80 -5.16
N ILE A 45 7.98 -17.02 -4.07
CA ILE A 45 8.79 -17.24 -2.87
C ILE A 45 8.46 -18.60 -2.23
N GLY A 46 7.18 -18.91 -2.06
CA GLY A 46 6.77 -20.19 -1.47
C GLY A 46 7.27 -21.40 -2.27
N LEU A 47 7.18 -21.33 -3.60
CA LEU A 47 7.71 -22.37 -4.50
C LEU A 47 9.23 -22.48 -4.44
N LEU A 48 9.95 -21.36 -4.39
CA LEU A 48 11.40 -21.35 -4.31
C LEU A 48 11.89 -22.05 -3.03
N ILE A 49 11.24 -21.78 -1.90
CA ILE A 49 11.54 -22.46 -0.62
C ILE A 49 11.22 -23.96 -0.71
N LEU A 50 10.07 -24.32 -1.28
CA LEU A 50 9.68 -25.73 -1.44
C LEU A 50 10.69 -26.50 -2.31
N LEU A 51 11.08 -25.93 -3.45
CA LEU A 51 12.05 -26.54 -4.37
C LEU A 51 13.43 -26.66 -3.74
N PHE A 52 13.86 -25.66 -2.96
CA PHE A 52 15.11 -25.72 -2.22
C PHE A 52 15.11 -26.86 -1.20
N LEU A 53 14.06 -26.94 -0.36
CA LEU A 53 13.94 -28.00 0.65
C LEU A 53 13.86 -29.39 0.01
N TRP A 54 13.12 -29.51 -1.10
CA TRP A 54 13.04 -30.74 -1.88
C TRP A 54 14.40 -31.13 -2.47
N SER A 55 15.19 -30.18 -2.97
CA SER A 55 16.50 -30.45 -3.57
C SER A 55 17.55 -30.87 -2.53
N VAL A 56 17.44 -30.40 -1.30
CA VAL A 56 18.41 -30.69 -0.23
C VAL A 56 18.05 -31.95 0.54
N SER A 57 16.78 -32.37 0.51
CA SER A 57 16.28 -33.48 1.33
C SER A 57 15.95 -34.69 0.47
N GLU A 58 16.69 -35.79 0.65
CA GLU A 58 16.47 -37.04 -0.09
C GLU A 58 15.16 -37.75 0.32
N ASP A 59 14.66 -37.49 1.54
CA ASP A 59 13.48 -38.16 2.12
C ASP A 59 12.14 -37.49 1.77
N ILE A 60 12.16 -36.26 1.24
CA ILE A 60 10.94 -35.51 0.90
C ILE A 60 10.45 -35.98 -0.47
N THR A 61 9.59 -36.99 -0.47
CA THR A 61 8.91 -37.50 -1.66
C THR A 61 7.43 -37.09 -1.67
N LEU A 62 6.76 -37.15 -2.84
CA LEU A 62 5.39 -36.64 -3.00
C LEU A 62 4.37 -37.42 -2.16
N ASN A 63 4.71 -38.65 -1.79
CA ASN A 63 3.88 -39.53 -0.97
C ASN A 63 4.25 -39.45 0.52
N SER A 64 5.31 -38.72 0.88
CA SER A 64 5.72 -38.56 2.27
C SER A 64 4.76 -37.61 3.00
N TYR A 65 4.48 -37.92 4.26
CA TYR A 65 3.75 -37.02 5.14
C TYR A 65 4.47 -35.67 5.28
N SER A 66 5.80 -35.70 5.36
CA SER A 66 6.66 -34.51 5.48
C SER A 66 6.46 -33.52 4.33
N PHE A 67 6.34 -34.03 3.09
CA PHE A 67 6.06 -33.17 1.94
C PHE A 67 4.73 -32.43 2.09
N TRP A 68 3.65 -33.16 2.41
CA TRP A 68 2.32 -32.55 2.54
C TRP A 68 2.27 -31.54 3.68
N ALA A 69 2.92 -31.84 4.82
CA ALA A 69 3.03 -30.91 5.94
C ALA A 69 3.72 -29.60 5.53
N ILE A 70 4.88 -29.69 4.87
CA ILE A 70 5.63 -28.52 4.38
C ILE A 70 4.82 -27.76 3.33
N PHE A 71 4.18 -28.47 2.40
CA PHE A 71 3.33 -27.87 1.37
C PHE A 71 2.16 -27.09 1.98
N THR A 72 1.47 -27.64 2.97
CA THR A 72 0.40 -26.90 3.68
C THR A 72 0.92 -25.69 4.43
N PHE A 73 2.06 -25.82 5.12
CA PHE A 73 2.67 -24.70 5.84
C PHE A 73 3.09 -23.56 4.90
N LEU A 74 3.76 -23.89 3.79
CA LEU A 74 4.15 -22.89 2.79
C LEU A 74 2.94 -22.27 2.10
N THR A 75 1.90 -23.04 1.79
CA THR A 75 0.64 -22.50 1.26
C THR A 75 0.02 -21.49 2.23
N MET A 76 0.02 -21.80 3.53
CA MET A 76 -0.44 -20.86 4.56
C MET A 76 0.42 -19.59 4.59
N MET A 77 1.74 -19.71 4.46
CA MET A 77 2.66 -18.56 4.39
C MET A 77 2.43 -17.70 3.15
N VAL A 78 2.10 -18.29 1.99
CA VAL A 78 1.71 -17.55 0.78
C VAL A 78 0.46 -16.72 1.02
N LEU A 79 -0.56 -17.31 1.67
CA LEU A 79 -1.79 -16.60 2.01
C LEU A 79 -1.54 -15.47 3.01
N ILE A 80 -0.75 -15.72 4.06
CA ILE A 80 -0.35 -14.70 5.02
C ILE A 80 0.38 -13.57 4.28
N SER A 81 1.33 -13.89 3.40
CA SER A 81 2.07 -12.89 2.65
C SER A 81 1.17 -12.01 1.78
N ARG A 82 0.24 -12.63 1.06
CA ARG A 82 -0.69 -11.91 0.19
C ARG A 82 -1.64 -11.01 0.96
N TYR A 83 -2.24 -11.49 2.06
CA TYR A 83 -3.32 -10.76 2.72
C TYR A 83 -2.85 -9.90 3.91
N LEU A 84 -1.69 -10.19 4.50
CA LEU A 84 -1.18 -9.46 5.67
C LEU A 84 -0.09 -8.46 5.29
N PHE A 85 0.85 -8.82 4.40
CA PHE A 85 1.95 -7.92 4.01
C PHE A 85 1.60 -7.05 2.79
N THR A 86 0.73 -7.55 1.91
CA THR A 86 0.27 -6.81 0.72
C THR A 86 -1.26 -6.70 0.68
N PRO A 87 -1.91 -6.23 1.77
CA PRO A 87 -3.36 -6.14 1.83
C PRO A 87 -3.90 -5.22 0.74
N ASP A 88 -5.13 -5.51 0.31
CA ASP A 88 -5.87 -4.56 -0.49
C ASP A 88 -6.23 -3.35 0.39
N LYS A 89 -6.40 -2.19 -0.24
CA LYS A 89 -6.58 -0.93 0.47
C LYS A 89 -7.95 -0.36 0.15
N HIS A 90 -8.64 0.08 1.19
CA HIS A 90 -9.85 0.89 1.09
C HIS A 90 -9.44 2.35 1.14
N ARG A 91 -9.83 3.11 0.11
CA ARG A 91 -9.48 4.52 -0.03
C ARG A 91 -10.75 5.34 -0.23
N CYS A 92 -10.96 6.32 0.64
CA CYS A 92 -12.07 7.27 0.54
C CYS A 92 -11.52 8.62 0.09
N TYR A 93 -11.82 9.01 -1.14
CA TYR A 93 -11.31 10.23 -1.76
C TYR A 93 -12.34 11.35 -1.73
N HIS A 94 -11.88 12.56 -1.45
CA HIS A 94 -12.67 13.78 -1.43
C HIS A 94 -11.98 14.86 -2.26
N LEU A 95 -12.60 15.24 -3.37
CA LEU A 95 -12.16 16.33 -4.23
C LEU A 95 -12.73 17.65 -3.73
N THR A 96 -11.86 18.65 -3.60
CA THR A 96 -12.20 20.02 -3.22
C THR A 96 -11.64 21.01 -4.25
N PRO A 97 -12.02 22.30 -4.21
CA PRO A 97 -11.43 23.31 -5.09
C PRO A 97 -9.93 23.54 -4.88
N ILE A 98 -9.39 23.17 -3.72
CA ILE A 98 -8.00 23.41 -3.33
C ILE A 98 -7.12 22.20 -3.65
N GLY A 99 -7.67 21.00 -3.57
CA GLY A 99 -6.95 19.75 -3.76
C GLY A 99 -7.80 18.52 -3.50
N ILE A 100 -7.16 17.38 -3.26
CA ILE A 100 -7.80 16.11 -2.90
C ILE A 100 -7.26 15.68 -1.54
N HIS A 101 -8.14 15.37 -0.60
CA HIS A 101 -7.78 14.65 0.62
C HIS A 101 -8.39 13.25 0.59
N TYR A 102 -7.71 12.29 1.19
CA TYR A 102 -8.22 10.92 1.25
C TYR A 102 -7.71 10.17 2.48
N THR A 103 -8.50 9.19 2.89
CA THR A 103 -8.11 8.23 3.91
C THR A 103 -7.74 6.90 3.26
N GLU A 104 -6.70 6.25 3.73
CA GLU A 104 -6.28 4.92 3.31
C GLU A 104 -6.32 3.98 4.51
N GLN A 105 -6.98 2.84 4.35
CA GLN A 105 -7.09 1.80 5.36
C GLN A 105 -6.84 0.42 4.75
N ASP A 106 -6.06 -0.41 5.42
CA ASP A 106 -5.85 -1.79 5.00
C ASP A 106 -7.12 -2.63 5.18
N MET A 107 -7.51 -3.37 4.15
CA MET A 107 -8.68 -4.27 4.14
C MET A 107 -8.36 -5.61 4.81
N ILE A 108 -7.90 -5.56 6.05
CA ILE A 108 -7.61 -6.74 6.86
C ILE A 108 -8.71 -6.89 7.90
N PRO A 109 -9.35 -8.07 8.01
CA PRO A 109 -10.38 -8.28 9.03
C PRO A 109 -9.77 -8.18 10.43
N GLU A 110 -10.51 -7.59 11.37
CA GLU A 110 -10.08 -7.42 12.77
C GLU A 110 -9.63 -8.76 13.42
N VAL A 111 -10.23 -9.86 12.98
CA VAL A 111 -9.89 -11.22 13.42
C VAL A 111 -8.44 -11.57 13.08
N ALA A 112 -7.93 -11.18 11.92
CA ALA A 112 -6.54 -11.44 11.53
C ALA A 112 -5.56 -10.68 12.44
N TYR A 113 -5.88 -9.43 12.80
CA TYR A 113 -5.09 -8.67 13.79
C TYR A 113 -5.10 -9.35 15.17
N LYS A 114 -6.25 -9.88 15.62
CA LYS A 114 -6.34 -10.65 16.87
C LYS A 114 -5.48 -11.91 16.84
N ILE A 115 -5.53 -12.66 15.74
CA ILE A 115 -4.72 -13.87 15.55
C ILE A 115 -3.23 -13.53 15.56
N ALA A 116 -2.81 -12.50 14.82
CA ALA A 116 -1.41 -12.06 14.77
C ALA A 116 -0.89 -11.67 16.18
N ARG A 117 -1.68 -10.93 16.95
CA ARG A 117 -1.37 -10.59 18.34
C ARG A 117 -1.29 -11.83 19.23
N GLY A 118 -2.18 -12.79 19.04
CA GLY A 118 -2.14 -14.07 19.75
C GLY A 118 -0.83 -14.83 19.49
N PHE A 119 -0.44 -14.97 18.22
CA PHE A 119 0.83 -15.60 17.84
C PHE A 119 2.05 -14.85 18.37
N ALA A 120 2.02 -13.51 18.37
CA ALA A 120 3.08 -12.70 18.96
C ALA A 120 3.30 -13.01 20.45
N TRP A 121 2.22 -13.12 21.23
CA TRP A 121 2.31 -13.51 22.64
C TRP A 121 2.85 -14.93 22.83
N VAL A 122 2.39 -15.89 22.03
CA VAL A 122 2.92 -17.26 22.06
C VAL A 122 4.42 -17.26 21.74
N GLY A 123 4.85 -16.52 20.71
CA GLY A 123 6.25 -16.36 20.32
C GLY A 123 7.11 -15.80 21.45
N ILE A 124 6.64 -14.75 22.13
CA ILE A 124 7.32 -14.17 23.29
C ILE A 124 7.49 -15.22 24.41
N VAL A 125 6.43 -15.94 24.76
CA VAL A 125 6.47 -16.99 25.81
C VAL A 125 7.47 -18.08 25.45
N VAL A 126 7.46 -18.56 24.20
CA VAL A 126 8.40 -19.57 23.72
C VAL A 126 9.85 -19.05 23.79
N CYS A 127 10.11 -17.81 23.37
CA CYS A 127 11.44 -17.20 23.48
C CYS A 127 11.93 -17.12 24.93
N ILE A 128 11.05 -16.78 25.88
CA ILE A 128 11.38 -16.74 27.31
C ILE A 128 11.75 -18.15 27.80
N ILE A 129 10.97 -19.18 27.46
CA ILE A 129 11.26 -20.57 27.85
C ILE A 129 12.61 -21.01 27.30
N VAL A 130 12.89 -20.76 26.01
CA VAL A 130 14.16 -21.12 25.36
C VAL A 130 15.34 -20.42 26.05
N ALA A 131 15.20 -19.14 26.41
CA ALA A 131 16.22 -18.41 27.13
C ALA A 131 16.52 -19.01 28.52
N PHE A 132 15.48 -19.48 29.23
CA PHE A 132 15.67 -20.17 30.51
C PHE A 132 16.34 -21.54 30.35
N MET A 133 15.99 -22.30 29.31
CA MET A 133 16.52 -23.66 29.09
C MET A 133 17.96 -23.67 28.57
N PHE A 134 18.29 -22.78 27.62
CA PHE A 134 19.57 -22.78 26.91
C PHE A 134 20.47 -21.61 27.32
N GLY A 135 20.01 -20.78 28.26
CA GLY A 135 20.72 -19.62 28.76
C GLY A 135 20.70 -18.41 27.80
N PRO A 136 21.34 -17.30 28.18
CA PRO A 136 21.33 -16.05 27.42
C PRO A 136 21.92 -16.16 26.00
N LEU A 137 22.75 -17.18 25.75
CA LEU A 137 23.35 -17.40 24.43
C LEU A 137 22.30 -17.73 23.35
N ALA A 138 21.13 -18.25 23.74
CA ALA A 138 20.03 -18.52 22.81
C ALA A 138 19.46 -17.25 22.16
N PHE A 139 19.67 -16.07 22.75
CA PHE A 139 19.29 -14.80 22.14
C PHE A 139 20.16 -14.41 20.94
N VAL A 140 21.33 -15.03 20.77
CA VAL A 140 22.19 -14.90 19.58
C VAL A 140 21.53 -15.67 18.43
N GLY A 141 20.55 -15.05 17.80
CA GLY A 141 19.70 -15.64 16.76
C GLY A 141 18.20 -15.48 17.07
N ALA A 142 17.74 -15.93 18.24
CA ALA A 142 16.32 -15.85 18.60
C ALA A 142 15.86 -14.43 19.02
N GLY A 143 16.78 -13.53 19.35
CA GLY A 143 16.45 -12.17 19.79
C GLY A 143 15.69 -11.35 18.74
N ALA A 144 16.00 -11.54 17.45
CA ALA A 144 15.27 -10.89 16.36
C ALA A 144 13.80 -11.32 16.28
N PHE A 145 13.54 -12.61 16.51
CA PHE A 145 12.18 -13.15 16.53
C PHE A 145 11.39 -12.64 17.74
N ALA A 146 12.03 -12.52 18.91
CA ALA A 146 11.41 -11.94 20.09
C ALA A 146 11.04 -10.46 19.89
N LEU A 147 11.96 -9.64 19.36
CA LEU A 147 11.73 -8.23 19.03
C LEU A 147 10.60 -8.05 18.01
N MET A 148 10.60 -8.86 16.95
CA MET A 148 9.53 -8.85 15.95
C MET A 148 8.19 -9.22 16.57
N SER A 149 8.16 -10.25 17.43
CA SER A 149 6.94 -10.65 18.15
C SER A 149 6.43 -9.52 19.05
N PHE A 150 7.31 -8.85 19.81
CA PHE A 150 6.91 -7.68 20.61
C PHE A 150 6.29 -6.57 19.76
N GLY A 151 6.88 -6.25 18.60
CA GLY A 151 6.32 -5.26 17.68
C GLY A 151 4.92 -5.62 17.18
N MET A 152 4.64 -6.91 17.00
CA MET A 152 3.34 -7.41 16.53
C MET A 152 2.25 -7.48 17.62
N THR A 153 2.59 -7.32 18.91
CA THR A 153 1.58 -7.35 19.99
C THR A 153 0.58 -6.19 19.93
N ASN A 154 0.97 -5.06 19.33
CA ASN A 154 0.12 -3.89 19.11
C ASN A 154 -0.36 -3.76 17.65
N PHE A 155 -0.37 -4.86 16.90
CA PHE A 155 -0.79 -4.85 15.51
C PHE A 155 -2.29 -4.56 15.39
N GLN A 156 -2.63 -3.46 14.73
CA GLN A 156 -4.00 -2.98 14.55
C GLN A 156 -4.14 -2.24 13.22
N SER A 157 -5.38 -2.14 12.72
CA SER A 157 -5.70 -1.32 11.56
C SER A 157 -5.45 0.15 11.87
N THR A 158 -4.77 0.86 10.96
CA THR A 158 -4.54 2.29 11.06
C THR A 158 -5.15 2.98 9.85
N ILE A 159 -5.87 4.08 10.10
CA ILE A 159 -6.35 4.96 9.04
C ILE A 159 -5.25 6.00 8.79
N GLN A 160 -4.76 6.06 7.56
CA GLN A 160 -3.77 7.03 7.14
C GLN A 160 -4.47 8.15 6.36
N GLU A 161 -4.27 9.39 6.82
CA GLU A 161 -4.76 10.56 6.12
C GLU A 161 -3.70 11.09 5.16
N HIS A 162 -4.14 11.46 3.96
CA HIS A 162 -3.29 11.99 2.92
C HIS A 162 -3.92 13.21 2.28
N GLU A 163 -3.07 14.20 1.99
CA GLU A 163 -3.46 15.47 1.38
C GLU A 163 -2.63 15.69 0.11
N VAL A 164 -3.31 16.12 -0.95
CA VAL A 164 -2.72 16.47 -2.23
C VAL A 164 -3.27 17.82 -2.65
N PHE A 165 -2.41 18.82 -2.68
CA PHE A 165 -2.80 20.18 -3.02
C PHE A 165 -2.60 20.42 -4.52
N PHE A 166 -3.55 21.11 -5.15
CA PHE A 166 -3.38 21.55 -6.53
C PHE A 166 -2.45 22.76 -6.57
N SER A 167 -1.45 22.73 -7.45
CA SER A 167 -0.64 23.88 -7.76
C SER A 167 -1.40 24.89 -8.65
N ASP A 168 -0.75 26.00 -9.00
CA ASP A 168 -1.33 27.01 -9.90
C ASP A 168 -1.59 26.45 -11.31
N ARG A 169 -0.77 25.49 -11.75
CA ARG A 169 -0.84 24.80 -13.04
C ARG A 169 -0.61 23.30 -12.83
N PRO A 170 -1.61 22.58 -12.30
CA PRO A 170 -1.50 21.15 -12.08
C PRO A 170 -1.55 20.41 -13.43
N ILE A 171 -0.95 19.23 -13.48
CA ILE A 171 -0.99 18.34 -14.64
C ILE A 171 -1.81 17.12 -14.26
N LEU A 172 -2.80 16.80 -15.08
CA LEU A 172 -3.67 15.65 -14.94
C LEU A 172 -3.34 14.63 -16.02
N PHE A 173 -2.64 13.58 -15.61
CA PHE A 173 -2.34 12.43 -16.45
C PHE A 173 -3.49 11.42 -16.36
N ASN A 174 -4.25 11.27 -17.43
CA ASN A 174 -5.32 10.30 -17.54
C ASN A 174 -4.83 9.04 -18.27
N LEU A 175 -4.77 7.91 -17.57
CA LEU A 175 -4.42 6.63 -18.18
C LEU A 175 -5.68 6.02 -18.84
N VAL A 176 -5.81 6.15 -20.16
CA VAL A 176 -7.07 5.88 -20.89
C VAL A 176 -7.61 4.47 -20.65
N ASN A 177 -6.73 3.47 -20.62
CA ASN A 177 -7.08 2.05 -20.51
C ASN A 177 -7.11 1.49 -19.08
N ASP A 178 -6.97 2.36 -18.07
CA ASP A 178 -6.97 1.97 -16.66
C ASP A 178 -7.92 2.88 -15.87
N THR A 179 -8.31 2.46 -14.67
CA THR A 179 -9.18 3.26 -13.80
C THR A 179 -8.39 4.19 -12.87
N MET A 180 -7.14 4.47 -13.23
CA MET A 180 -6.25 5.37 -12.50
C MET A 180 -6.00 6.66 -13.27
N PHE A 181 -5.83 7.75 -12.53
CA PHE A 181 -5.25 8.99 -13.03
C PHE A 181 -4.19 9.50 -12.05
N ARG A 182 -3.26 10.32 -12.53
CA ARG A 182 -2.23 10.95 -11.70
C ARG A 182 -2.36 12.46 -11.75
N VAL A 183 -2.20 13.10 -10.61
CA VAL A 183 -2.00 14.55 -10.51
C VAL A 183 -0.52 14.80 -10.24
N ASP A 184 0.06 15.73 -10.98
CA ASP A 184 1.44 16.18 -10.85
C ASP A 184 1.53 17.71 -11.01
N SER A 185 2.73 18.27 -10.87
CA SER A 185 2.98 19.70 -11.06
C SER A 185 4.40 19.99 -11.52
N TYR A 186 4.56 21.02 -12.36
CA TYR A 186 5.88 21.54 -12.79
C TYR A 186 6.71 22.07 -11.62
N ILE A 187 6.03 22.72 -10.68
CA ILE A 187 6.65 23.24 -9.47
C ILE A 187 6.17 22.32 -8.36
N ALA A 188 7.08 21.53 -7.79
CA ALA A 188 6.79 20.89 -6.52
C ALA A 188 6.54 22.04 -5.52
N PRO A 189 5.32 22.22 -5.00
CA PRO A 189 5.17 23.01 -3.78
C PRO A 189 6.08 22.36 -2.73
N GLY A 190 6.38 23.05 -1.63
CA GLY A 190 7.03 22.39 -0.48
C GLY A 190 6.27 21.18 0.09
N TYR A 191 5.14 20.78 -0.53
CA TYR A 191 4.12 19.83 -0.08
C TYR A 191 3.66 18.95 -1.26
N CYS A 192 3.20 17.74 -0.96
CA CYS A 192 3.03 16.64 -1.90
C CYS A 192 2.02 16.95 -3.03
N CYS A 193 2.52 17.19 -4.24
CA CYS A 193 1.71 17.52 -5.43
C CYS A 193 1.65 16.38 -6.46
N ARG A 194 2.34 15.26 -6.19
CA ARG A 194 2.39 14.09 -7.07
C ARG A 194 1.72 12.89 -6.41
N ARG A 195 0.55 12.48 -6.91
CA ARG A 195 -0.12 11.26 -6.45
C ARG A 195 -0.95 10.57 -7.52
N ASP A 196 -1.02 9.24 -7.38
CA ASP A 196 -1.90 8.35 -8.13
C ASP A 196 -3.24 8.21 -7.41
N PHE A 197 -4.32 8.34 -8.16
CA PHE A 197 -5.69 8.20 -7.69
C PHE A 197 -6.37 7.05 -8.42
N TYR A 198 -7.03 6.19 -7.66
CA TYR A 198 -7.69 5.01 -8.20
C TYR A 198 -9.19 5.20 -8.15
N VAL A 199 -9.86 4.74 -9.20
CA VAL A 199 -11.31 4.86 -9.39
C VAL A 199 -11.87 3.46 -9.63
N PRO A 200 -13.10 3.14 -9.18
CA PRO A 200 -13.67 1.81 -9.38
C PRO A 200 -14.13 1.55 -10.83
N SER A 201 -14.41 2.58 -11.64
CA SER A 201 -14.84 2.41 -13.03
C SER A 201 -14.35 3.51 -13.97
N LEU A 202 -14.27 3.19 -15.28
CA LEU A 202 -13.91 4.15 -16.31
C LEU A 202 -14.95 5.26 -16.47
N GLU A 203 -16.24 4.96 -16.30
CA GLU A 203 -17.31 5.96 -16.39
C GLU A 203 -17.24 6.95 -15.22
N GLN A 204 -16.99 6.47 -14.00
CA GLN A 204 -16.78 7.35 -12.86
C GLN A 204 -15.49 8.17 -13.02
N LYS A 205 -14.44 7.59 -13.61
CA LYS A 205 -13.20 8.32 -13.90
C LYS A 205 -13.46 9.51 -14.82
N LYS A 206 -14.29 9.35 -15.86
CA LYS A 206 -14.69 10.47 -16.74
C LYS A 206 -15.38 11.57 -15.95
N GLN A 207 -16.32 11.23 -15.06
CA GLN A 207 -17.02 12.21 -14.22
C GLN A 207 -16.06 12.97 -13.31
N ILE A 208 -15.13 12.27 -12.66
CA ILE A 208 -14.11 12.88 -11.78
C ILE A 208 -13.19 13.81 -12.58
N ILE A 209 -12.68 13.37 -13.73
CA ILE A 209 -11.83 14.19 -14.60
C ILE A 209 -12.56 15.47 -15.02
N THR A 210 -13.83 15.36 -15.44
CA THR A 210 -14.65 16.53 -15.78
C THR A 210 -14.85 17.45 -14.58
N ALA A 211 -15.10 16.92 -13.39
CA ALA A 211 -15.23 17.72 -12.16
C ALA A 211 -13.92 18.48 -11.84
N ILE A 212 -12.77 17.81 -12.00
CA ILE A 212 -11.45 18.42 -11.81
C ILE A 212 -11.20 19.55 -12.83
N GLN A 213 -11.46 19.31 -14.11
CA GLN A 213 -11.30 20.31 -15.19
C GLN A 213 -12.20 21.54 -14.97
N ASN A 214 -13.43 21.32 -14.51
CA ASN A 214 -14.35 22.42 -14.19
C ASN A 214 -13.90 23.21 -12.96
N SER A 215 -13.32 22.53 -11.95
CA SER A 215 -12.82 23.17 -10.74
C SER A 215 -11.53 23.97 -10.95
N LYS A 216 -10.66 23.55 -11.89
CA LYS A 216 -9.36 24.19 -12.14
C LYS A 216 -9.18 24.49 -13.63
N LYS A 217 -9.40 25.75 -14.01
CA LYS A 217 -9.30 26.19 -15.41
C LYS A 217 -7.91 26.10 -16.03
N ASN A 218 -6.84 26.14 -15.23
CA ASN A 218 -5.44 26.12 -15.70
C ASN A 218 -4.80 24.73 -15.64
N ILE A 219 -5.60 23.67 -15.56
CA ILE A 219 -5.08 22.29 -15.52
C ILE A 219 -4.61 21.85 -16.91
N GLU A 220 -3.41 21.30 -16.97
CA GLU A 220 -2.92 20.63 -18.17
C GLU A 220 -3.46 19.20 -18.19
N TYR A 221 -4.19 18.82 -19.23
CA TYR A 221 -4.75 17.48 -19.37
C TYR A 221 -3.97 16.68 -20.39
N VAL A 222 -3.44 15.53 -19.96
CA VAL A 222 -2.60 14.66 -20.79
C VAL A 222 -3.18 13.24 -20.78
N GLU A 223 -3.52 12.73 -21.96
CA GLU A 223 -3.95 11.35 -22.11
C GLU A 223 -2.76 10.42 -22.33
N LEU A 224 -2.75 9.31 -21.59
CA LEU A 224 -1.70 8.31 -21.65
C LEU A 224 -2.30 6.97 -22.07
N ALA A 225 -1.66 6.31 -23.03
CA ALA A 225 -1.99 4.93 -23.38
C ALA A 225 -1.37 3.94 -22.38
N LYS A 226 -0.13 4.21 -21.94
CA LYS A 226 0.60 3.47 -20.91
C LYS A 226 1.13 4.44 -19.85
N LEU A 227 1.23 3.98 -18.61
CA LEU A 227 1.76 4.80 -17.51
C LEU A 227 3.15 5.37 -17.85
N ASN A 228 4.04 4.56 -18.43
CA ASN A 228 5.40 4.99 -18.79
C ASN A 228 5.45 6.09 -19.86
N ASP A 229 4.37 6.33 -20.62
CA ASP A 229 4.34 7.43 -21.58
C ASP A 229 4.43 8.79 -20.89
N MET A 230 4.14 8.85 -19.58
CA MET A 230 4.30 10.05 -18.78
C MET A 230 5.75 10.57 -18.75
N PHE A 231 6.76 9.70 -18.85
CA PHE A 231 8.17 10.11 -18.84
C PHE A 231 8.59 10.84 -20.12
N LYS A 232 7.73 10.86 -21.15
CA LYS A 232 7.92 11.69 -22.34
C LYS A 232 7.51 13.15 -22.10
N HIS A 233 6.84 13.43 -20.98
CA HIS A 233 6.40 14.77 -20.64
C HIS A 233 7.58 15.65 -20.23
N PRO A 234 7.63 16.94 -20.62
CA PRO A 234 8.76 17.83 -20.34
C PRO A 234 9.18 17.92 -18.87
N ILE A 235 8.26 17.69 -17.91
CA ILE A 235 8.57 17.69 -16.47
C ILE A 235 9.57 16.59 -16.05
N PHE A 236 9.75 15.54 -16.85
CA PHE A 236 10.66 14.44 -16.55
C PHE A 236 11.93 14.44 -17.41
N ILE A 237 12.03 15.36 -18.37
CA ILE A 237 13.15 15.45 -19.33
C ILE A 237 14.09 16.63 -18.98
N GLN A 238 13.83 17.34 -17.87
CA GLN A 238 14.70 18.43 -17.44
C GLN A 238 16.07 17.90 -16.99
N ASP A 239 17.11 18.35 -17.69
CA ASP A 239 18.54 18.15 -17.37
C ASP A 239 18.93 18.76 -16.02
#